data_AF-A0A5B0E568-F1
#
_entry.id   AF-A0A5B0E568-F1
#
_cell.length_a   1.000
_cell.length_b   1.000
_cell.length_c   1.000
_cell.angle_alpha   90.00
_cell.angle_beta   90.00
_cell.angle_gamma   90.00
#
_symmetry.space_group_name_H-M   'P 1'
#
loop_
_entity.id
_entity.type
_entity.pdbx_description
1 polymer ?
#
loop_
_entity_poly.entity_id
_entity_poly.type
_entity_poly.pdbx_seq_one_letter_code
_entity_poly.pdbx_strand_id
1 'polypeptide(L)'
;MIEVFTKPGCGQCFGLELYLKRHRVPSVFHDVSEDLVARERMVKMGYSQVPVVRNTVTGEHWYGFDVARLELSIQGVPAAAALQD
;
A
#
# COMPACT_ATOMS: atom_id res chain seq x y z
N MET A 1 6.65 6.49 -2.01
CA MET A 1 6.59 5.29 -1.14
C MET A 1 5.12 4.91 -0.97
N ILE A 2 4.82 3.62 -0.90
CA ILE A 2 3.44 3.14 -0.75
C ILE A 2 3.13 2.84 0.73
N GLU A 3 2.08 3.43 1.28
CA GLU A 3 1.48 3.00 2.55
C GLU A 3 0.31 2.07 2.24
N VAL A 4 0.20 0.98 2.99
CA VAL A 4 -0.92 0.04 2.90
C VAL A 4 -1.56 -0.15 4.27
N PHE A 5 -2.86 0.12 4.36
CA PHE A 5 -3.67 -0.18 5.54
C PHE A 5 -4.26 -1.57 5.39
N THR A 6 -3.95 -2.47 6.32
CA THR A 6 -4.26 -3.91 6.25
C THR A 6 -4.89 -4.40 7.56
N LYS A 7 -5.25 -5.68 7.60
CA LYS A 7 -5.60 -6.40 8.84
C LYS A 7 -5.33 -7.91 8.67
N PRO A 8 -5.23 -8.70 9.75
CA PRO A 8 -5.06 -10.15 9.69
C PRO A 8 -6.27 -10.82 9.03
N GLY A 9 -6.04 -11.95 8.36
CA GLY A 9 -7.11 -12.70 7.68
C GLY A 9 -7.67 -12.04 6.41
N CYS A 10 -7.06 -10.96 5.91
CA CYS A 10 -7.47 -10.28 4.69
C CYS A 10 -6.72 -10.84 3.46
N GLY A 11 -7.40 -11.65 2.64
CA GLY A 11 -6.80 -12.27 1.44
C GLY A 11 -6.25 -11.26 0.42
N GLN A 12 -6.98 -10.16 0.17
CA GLN A 12 -6.50 -9.10 -0.73
C GLN A 12 -5.27 -8.37 -0.19
N CYS A 13 -5.20 -8.16 1.13
CA CYS A 13 -4.07 -7.53 1.78
C CYS A 13 -2.79 -8.37 1.59
N PHE A 14 -2.92 -9.69 1.76
CA PHE A 14 -1.83 -10.63 1.51
C PHE A 14 -1.37 -10.62 0.04
N GLY A 15 -2.31 -10.63 -0.91
CA GLY A 15 -2.00 -10.56 -2.34
C GLY A 15 -1.23 -9.29 -2.72
N LEU A 16 -1.68 -8.14 -2.20
CA LEU A 16 -1.02 -6.86 -2.40
C LEU A 16 0.39 -6.82 -1.78
N GLU A 17 0.56 -7.36 -0.57
CA GLU A 17 1.87 -7.46 0.08
C GLU A 17 2.85 -8.29 -0.74
N LEU A 18 2.42 -9.46 -1.22
CA LEU A 18 3.24 -10.32 -2.08
C LEU A 18 3.63 -9.62 -3.38
N TYR A 19 2.69 -8.90 -4.00
CA TYR A 19 2.96 -8.14 -5.22
C TYR A 19 4.01 -7.06 -4.96
N LEU A 20 3.82 -6.20 -3.96
CA LEU A 20 4.77 -5.12 -3.63
C LEU A 20 6.17 -5.67 -3.31
N LYS A 21 6.26 -6.77 -2.56
CA LYS A 21 7.54 -7.45 -2.27
C LYS A 21 8.21 -7.99 -3.53
N ARG A 22 7.46 -8.68 -4.40
CA ARG A 22 8.00 -9.23 -5.66
C ARG A 22 8.54 -8.15 -6.58
N HIS A 23 7.86 -7.00 -6.62
CA HIS A 23 8.24 -5.87 -7.46
C HIS A 23 9.22 -4.90 -6.76
N ARG A 24 9.68 -5.22 -5.55
CA ARG A 24 10.63 -4.40 -4.75
C ARG A 24 10.17 -2.95 -4.60
N VAL A 25 8.86 -2.74 -4.46
CA VAL A 25 8.29 -1.41 -4.23
C VAL A 25 8.48 -1.05 -2.76
N PRO A 26 9.12 0.08 -2.43
CA PRO A 26 9.23 0.54 -1.04
C PRO A 26 7.84 0.80 -0.46
N SER A 27 7.48 0.02 0.57
CA SER A 27 6.18 0.11 1.20
C SER A 27 6.20 -0.06 2.72
N VAL A 28 5.21 0.53 3.37
CA VAL A 28 4.92 0.36 4.81
C VAL A 28 3.53 -0.24 4.94
N PHE A 29 3.39 -1.22 5.83
CA PHE A 29 2.11 -1.84 6.14
C PHE A 29 1.67 -1.43 7.54
N HIS A 30 0.42 -0.99 7.66
CA HIS A 30 -0.21 -0.65 8.92
C HIS A 30 -1.36 -1.63 9.17
N ASP A 31 -1.20 -2.50 10.16
CA ASP A 31 -2.30 -3.32 10.64
C ASP A 31 -3.28 -2.45 11.43
N VAL A 32 -4.42 -2.09 10.83
CA VAL A 32 -5.42 -1.21 11.45
C VAL A 32 -6.20 -1.88 12.59
N SER A 33 -5.98 -3.17 12.83
CA SER A 33 -6.50 -3.84 14.03
C SER A 33 -5.67 -3.55 15.28
N GLU A 34 -4.40 -3.15 15.12
CA GLU A 34 -3.47 -2.84 16.21
C GLU A 34 -3.00 -1.37 16.20
N ASP A 35 -2.72 -0.79 15.02
CA ASP A 35 -2.35 0.61 14.83
C ASP A 35 -3.60 1.50 14.74
N LEU A 36 -4.07 1.94 15.90
CA LEU A 36 -5.25 2.82 16.00
C LEU A 36 -5.04 4.17 15.31
N VAL A 37 -3.81 4.69 15.27
CA VAL A 37 -3.51 5.96 14.63
C VAL A 37 -3.61 5.82 13.11
N ALA A 38 -3.13 4.71 12.54
CA ALA A 38 -3.35 4.40 11.13
C ALA A 38 -4.81 4.16 10.80
N ARG A 39 -5.56 3.47 11.67
CA ARG A 39 -7.01 3.29 11.53
C ARG A 39 -7.73 4.65 11.44
N GLU A 40 -7.39 5.59 12.31
CA GLU A 40 -7.96 6.94 12.26
C GLU A 40 -7.63 7.67 10.95
N ARG A 41 -6.38 7.58 10.46
CA ARG A 41 -6.00 8.14 9.15
C ARG A 41 -6.82 7.53 8.02
N MET A 42 -6.99 6.20 8.03
CA MET A 42 -7.80 5.48 7.05
C MET A 42 -9.26 5.95 7.04
N VAL A 43 -9.87 6.10 8.22
CA VAL A 43 -11.26 6.59 8.36
C VAL A 43 -11.39 8.04 7.91
N LYS A 44 -10.41 8.91 8.20
CA LYS A 44 -10.40 10.30 7.73
C LYS A 44 -10.33 10.40 6.19
N MET A 45 -9.72 9.42 5.52
CA MET A 45 -9.76 9.31 4.06
C MET A 45 -11.09 8.75 3.51
N GLY A 46 -12.04 8.40 4.38
CA GLY A 46 -13.37 7.90 4.01
C GLY A 46 -13.49 6.38 3.91
N TYR A 47 -12.46 5.62 4.33
CA TYR A 47 -12.48 4.16 4.23
C TYR A 47 -12.80 3.48 5.56
N SER A 48 -13.61 2.43 5.48
CA SER A 48 -13.95 1.54 6.61
C SER A 48 -13.50 0.09 6.36
N GLN A 49 -12.99 -0.21 5.17
CA GLN A 49 -12.56 -1.53 4.74
C GLN A 49 -11.11 -1.49 4.27
N VAL A 50 -10.48 -2.65 4.25
CA VAL A 50 -9.07 -2.86 3.83
C VAL A 50 -9.00 -3.89 2.70
N PRO A 51 -7.95 -3.86 1.85
CA PRO A 51 -6.80 -2.96 1.90
C PRO A 51 -7.13 -1.54 1.42
N VAL A 52 -6.44 -0.54 1.99
CA VAL A 52 -6.36 0.81 1.41
C VAL A 52 -4.90 1.08 1.08
N VAL A 53 -4.65 1.61 -0.11
CA VAL A 53 -3.31 1.97 -0.58
C VAL A 53 -3.22 3.48 -0.67
N ARG A 54 -2.09 4.04 -0.25
CA ARG A 54 -1.80 5.46 -0.36
C ARG A 54 -0.39 5.67 -0.89
N ASN A 55 -0.26 6.45 -1.94
CA ASN A 55 1.02 6.96 -2.41
C ASN A 55 1.37 8.23 -1.62
N THR A 56 2.38 8.15 -0.76
CA THR A 56 2.78 9.27 0.11
C THR A 56 3.42 10.44 -0.63
N VAL A 57 3.86 10.23 -1.88
CA VAL A 57 4.48 11.28 -2.71
C VAL A 57 3.40 12.09 -3.43
N THR A 58 2.43 11.41 -4.04
CA THR A 58 1.37 12.06 -4.83
C THR A 58 0.15 12.42 -3.99
N GLY A 59 -0.02 11.79 -2.83
CA GLY A 59 -1.22 11.90 -2.00
C GLY A 59 -2.40 11.06 -2.49
N GLU A 60 -2.27 10.37 -3.63
CA GLU A 60 -3.30 9.48 -4.15
C GLU A 60 -3.58 8.33 -3.18
N HIS A 61 -4.86 7.96 -3.04
CA HIS A 61 -5.26 6.77 -2.29
C HIS A 61 -6.46 6.07 -2.93
N TRP A 62 -6.54 4.75 -2.73
CA TRP A 62 -7.63 3.92 -3.24
C TRP A 62 -7.88 2.69 -2.37
N TYR A 63 -9.02 2.05 -2.57
CA TYR A 63 -9.42 0.81 -1.89
C TYR A 63 -9.18 -0.41 -2.78
N GLY A 64 -8.78 -1.52 -2.17
CA GLY A 64 -8.65 -2.82 -2.81
C GLY A 64 -7.32 -3.07 -3.49
N PHE A 65 -7.12 -4.32 -3.91
CA PHE A 65 -5.96 -4.72 -4.72
C PHE A 65 -6.22 -4.48 -6.21
N ASP A 66 -6.06 -3.23 -6.64
CA ASP A 66 -6.14 -2.81 -8.04
C ASP A 66 -4.74 -2.72 -8.65
N VAL A 67 -4.35 -3.74 -9.43
CA VAL A 67 -3.01 -3.84 -10.04
C VAL A 67 -2.77 -2.73 -11.05
N ALA A 68 -3.75 -2.44 -11.92
CA ALA A 68 -3.58 -1.43 -12.95
C ALA A 68 -3.34 -0.05 -12.33
N ARG A 69 -4.12 0.30 -11.31
CA ARG A 69 -3.93 1.55 -10.58
C ARG A 69 -2.63 1.59 -9.81
N LEU A 70 -2.27 0.49 -9.16
CA LEU A 70 -1.01 0.39 -8.43
C LEU A 70 0.18 0.61 -9.38
N GLU A 71 0.19 -0.04 -10.53
CA GLU A 71 1.23 0.11 -11.55
C GLU A 71 1.34 1.56 -12.03
N LEU A 72 0.22 2.20 -12.34
CA LEU A 72 0.20 3.62 -12.70
C LEU A 72 0.72 4.52 -11.58
N SER A 73 0.39 4.23 -10.32
CA SER A 73 0.80 5.03 -9.17
C SER A 73 2.29 4.88 -8.84
N ILE A 74 2.90 3.73 -9.17
CA ILE A 74 4.34 3.49 -8.96
C ILE A 74 5.20 3.80 -10.19
N GLN A 75 4.61 4.18 -11.33
CA GLN A 75 5.35 4.68 -12.48
C GLN A 75 6.11 5.96 -12.11
N GLY A 76 7.44 5.88 -12.15
CA GLY A 76 8.32 6.99 -11.74
C GLY A 76 8.83 6.92 -10.30
N VAL A 77 8.44 5.91 -9.51
CA VAL A 77 9.21 5.56 -8.31
C VAL A 77 10.46 4.83 -8.81
N PRO A 78 11.68 5.39 -8.67
CA PRO A 78 12.87 4.65 -9.05
C PRO A 78 12.87 3.35 -8.23
N ALA A 79 12.87 2.21 -8.93
CA ALA A 79 13.27 0.97 -8.31
C ALA A 79 14.61 1.25 -7.64
N ALA A 80 14.71 1.05 -6.32
CA ALA A 80 15.97 1.21 -5.61
C ALA A 80 17.04 0.49 -6.43
N ALA A 81 18.01 1.28 -6.91
CA ALA A 81 18.97 0.85 -7.92
C ALA A 81 19.56 -0.50 -7.53
N ALA A 82 19.19 -1.53 -8.27
CA ALA A 82 19.87 -2.80 -8.21
C ALA A 82 21.25 -2.58 -8.80
N LEU A 83 22.24 -2.54 -7.91
CA LEU A 83 23.67 -2.80 -8.11
C LEU A 83 23.99 -3.30 -9.53
N GLN A 84 24.68 -2.46 -10.29
CA GLN A 84 25.56 -2.91 -11.38
C GLN A 84 26.96 -2.97 -10.79
N ASP A 85 27.47 -4.19 -10.59
CA ASP A 85 28.89 -4.56 -10.62
C ASP A 85 28.97 -6.04 -11.05
#